data_AF-A0A0J9CXZ8-F1
#
_entry.id   AF-A0A0J9CXZ8-F1
#
_cell.length_a   1.000
_cell.length_b   1.000
_cell.length_c   1.000
_cell.angle_alpha   90.00
_cell.angle_beta   90.00
_cell.angle_gamma   90.00
#
_symmetry.space_group_name_H-M   'P 1'
#
loop_
_entity.id
_entity.type
_entity.pdbx_description
1 polymer ?
#
loop_
_entity_poly.entity_id
_entity_poly.type
_entity_poly.pdbx_seq_one_letter_code
_entity_poly.pdbx_strand_id
1 'polypeptide(L)'
;MRTASPAAMEIVKATAPALEKHGVEITTAMYARLLQDPEIAAMFDRAAQESGEQPRRLAGAILAYARNIDKLQNLGSAVQRMVARHVETGVRPEHYPHVAAALLPAIREVLGAEVATDDVLAAWGEAYWMLADILIAAETQAYEEASAA
;
A
#
# COMPACT_ATOMS: atom_id res chain seq x y z
N MET A 1 -16.45 -5.86 2.62
CA MET A 1 -15.29 -4.95 2.70
C MET A 1 -14.84 -4.90 4.15
N ARG A 2 -13.57 -5.23 4.41
CA ARG A 2 -12.98 -5.15 5.75
C ARG A 2 -12.88 -3.69 6.19
N THR A 3 -12.89 -3.46 7.50
CA THR A 3 -12.67 -2.15 8.09
C THR A 3 -11.69 -2.33 9.22
N ALA A 4 -10.67 -1.47 9.29
CA ALA A 4 -9.73 -1.46 10.40
C ALA A 4 -10.49 -1.17 11.70
N SER A 5 -10.13 -1.84 12.78
CA SER A 5 -10.71 -1.58 14.09
C SER A 5 -10.38 -0.15 14.56
N PRO A 6 -11.19 0.46 15.44
CA PRO A 6 -10.88 1.77 16.01
C PRO A 6 -9.50 1.80 16.68
N ALA A 7 -9.13 0.71 17.36
CA ALA A 7 -7.79 0.56 17.96
C ALA A 7 -6.69 0.56 16.90
N ALA A 8 -6.85 -0.20 15.80
CA ALA A 8 -5.90 -0.20 14.70
C ALA A 8 -5.76 1.19 14.05
N MET A 9 -6.86 1.90 13.84
CA MET A 9 -6.84 3.26 13.29
C MET A 9 -6.03 4.23 14.17
N GLU A 10 -6.20 4.16 15.50
CA GLU A 10 -5.44 5.00 16.43
C GLU A 10 -3.95 4.64 16.42
N ILE A 11 -3.59 3.34 16.39
CA ILE A 11 -2.20 2.89 16.29
C ILE A 11 -1.56 3.37 14.98
N VAL A 12 -2.26 3.24 13.85
CA VAL A 12 -1.79 3.68 12.54
C VAL A 12 -1.54 5.20 12.54
N LYS A 13 -2.47 5.99 13.07
CA LYS A 13 -2.29 7.45 13.19
C LYS A 13 -1.11 7.81 14.10
N ALA A 14 -0.97 7.13 15.23
CA ALA A 14 0.10 7.38 16.19
C ALA A 14 1.49 7.02 15.64
N THR A 15 1.58 6.00 14.79
CA THR A 15 2.84 5.53 14.20
C THR A 15 3.14 6.14 12.83
N ALA A 16 2.16 6.79 12.18
CA ALA A 16 2.34 7.45 10.88
C ALA A 16 3.50 8.47 10.83
N PRO A 17 3.80 9.28 11.87
CA PRO A 17 4.96 10.17 11.85
C PRO A 17 6.31 9.43 11.77
N ALA A 18 6.42 8.25 12.39
CA ALA A 18 7.62 7.42 12.28
C ALA A 18 7.78 6.88 10.85
N LEU A 19 6.67 6.43 10.23
CA LEU A 19 6.67 6.04 8.82
C LEU A 19 6.94 7.22 7.88
N GLU A 20 6.55 8.44 8.24
CA GLU A 20 6.84 9.62 7.40
C GLU A 20 8.33 9.89 7.32
N LYS A 21 9.01 9.85 8.47
CA LYS A 21 10.45 10.04 8.55
C LYS A 21 11.24 8.99 7.76
N HIS A 22 10.74 7.76 7.73
CA HIS A 22 11.42 6.61 7.12
C HIS A 22 10.72 6.09 5.84
N GLY A 23 9.78 6.85 5.27
CA GLY A 23 8.84 6.32 4.28
C GLY A 23 9.51 5.79 3.02
N VAL A 24 10.52 6.49 2.52
CA VAL A 24 11.30 6.06 1.34
C VAL A 24 12.15 4.84 1.64
N GLU A 25 12.72 4.75 2.85
CA GLU A 25 13.53 3.61 3.28
C GLU A 25 12.67 2.35 3.40
N ILE A 26 11.48 2.48 4.02
CA ILE A 26 10.48 1.41 4.12
C ILE A 26 10.06 0.93 2.74
N THR A 27 9.68 1.84 1.84
CA THR A 27 9.21 1.43 0.51
C THR A 27 10.34 0.87 -0.35
N THR A 28 11.58 1.32 -0.17
CA THR A 28 12.76 0.72 -0.81
C THR A 28 12.96 -0.72 -0.32
N ALA A 29 12.94 -0.94 0.99
CA ALA A 29 13.06 -2.27 1.59
C ALA A 29 11.90 -3.20 1.19
N MET A 30 10.70 -2.64 1.03
CA MET A 30 9.53 -3.35 0.54
C MET A 30 9.68 -3.77 -0.93
N TYR A 31 10.10 -2.87 -1.83
CA TYR A 31 10.35 -3.21 -3.23
C TYR A 31 11.49 -4.24 -3.38
N ALA A 32 12.54 -4.15 -2.57
CA ALA A 32 13.61 -5.14 -2.57
C ALA A 32 13.12 -6.56 -2.26
N ARG A 33 12.04 -6.71 -1.49
CA ARG A 33 11.36 -7.99 -1.22
C ARG A 33 10.37 -8.35 -2.32
N LEU A 34 9.51 -7.40 -2.69
CA LEU A 34 8.41 -7.62 -3.62
C LEU A 34 8.91 -8.07 -5.00
N LEU A 35 10.02 -7.48 -5.45
CA LEU A 35 10.59 -7.73 -6.78
C LEU A 35 11.48 -8.98 -6.82
N GLN A 36 11.59 -9.75 -5.74
CA GLN A 36 12.24 -11.07 -5.78
C GLN A 36 11.40 -12.10 -6.54
N ASP A 37 10.08 -11.89 -6.59
CA ASP A 37 9.17 -12.66 -7.43
C ASP A 37 9.25 -12.15 -8.88
N PRO A 38 9.74 -12.98 -9.84
CA PRO A 38 9.92 -12.54 -11.22
C PRO A 38 8.63 -12.16 -11.95
N GLU A 39 7.50 -12.79 -11.61
CA GLU A 39 6.21 -12.50 -12.24
C GLU A 39 5.71 -11.12 -11.78
N ILE A 40 5.81 -10.85 -10.48
CA ILE A 40 5.49 -9.54 -9.91
C ILE A 40 6.47 -8.48 -10.43
N ALA A 41 7.77 -8.77 -10.49
CA ALA A 41 8.77 -7.83 -10.98
C ALA A 41 8.53 -7.40 -12.44
N ALA A 42 7.99 -8.29 -13.28
CA ALA A 42 7.65 -7.99 -14.66
C ALA A 42 6.50 -6.97 -14.81
N MET A 43 5.70 -6.76 -13.76
CA MET A 43 4.61 -5.77 -13.75
C MET A 43 5.09 -4.33 -13.48
N PHE A 44 6.32 -4.14 -13.00
CA PHE A 44 6.85 -2.83 -12.61
C PHE A 44 7.75 -2.23 -13.70
N ASP A 45 7.66 -0.91 -13.86
CA ASP A 45 8.59 -0.15 -14.69
C ASP A 45 9.97 -0.04 -14.01
N ARG A 46 10.98 -0.65 -14.62
CA ARG A 46 12.36 -0.64 -14.11
C ARG A 46 12.95 0.75 -14.00
N ALA A 47 12.64 1.68 -14.91
CA ALA A 47 13.19 3.03 -14.88
C ALA A 47 12.65 3.84 -13.68
N ALA A 48 11.38 3.65 -13.33
CA ALA A 48 10.77 4.27 -12.16
C ALA A 48 11.29 3.66 -10.84
N GLN A 49 11.73 2.40 -10.87
CA GLN A 49 12.37 1.74 -9.73
C GLN A 49 13.81 2.24 -9.53
N GLU A 50 14.62 2.25 -10.59
CA GLU A 50 16.03 2.68 -10.54
C GLU A 50 16.17 4.16 -10.15
N SER A 51 15.22 5.01 -10.54
CA SER A 51 15.22 6.43 -10.16
C SER A 51 14.75 6.69 -8.71
N GLY A 52 14.22 5.67 -8.02
CA GLY A 52 13.62 5.80 -6.70
C GLY A 52 12.30 6.59 -6.66
N GLU A 53 11.73 6.91 -7.82
CA GLU A 53 10.46 7.63 -7.91
C GLU A 53 9.28 6.79 -7.41
N GLN A 54 9.28 5.50 -7.74
CA GLN A 54 8.23 4.57 -7.36
C GLN A 54 8.16 4.37 -5.82
N PRO A 55 9.28 4.12 -5.10
CA PRO A 55 9.32 4.15 -3.63
C PRO A 55 8.74 5.44 -3.02
N ARG A 56 9.10 6.61 -3.57
CA ARG A 56 8.60 7.91 -3.09
C ARG A 56 7.10 8.08 -3.29
N ARG A 57 6.57 7.69 -4.46
CA ARG A 57 5.13 7.74 -4.76
C ARG A 57 4.34 6.85 -3.80
N LEU A 58 4.79 5.62 -3.57
CA LEU A 58 4.12 4.69 -2.67
C LEU A 58 4.15 5.19 -1.22
N ALA A 59 5.29 5.72 -0.76
CA ALA A 59 5.41 6.28 0.59
C ALA A 59 4.41 7.43 0.80
N GLY A 60 4.30 8.34 -0.18
CA GLY A 60 3.32 9.42 -0.15
C GLY A 60 1.87 8.92 -0.07
N ALA A 61 1.53 7.87 -0.81
CA ALA A 61 0.20 7.26 -0.79
C ALA A 61 -0.14 6.63 0.56
N ILE A 62 0.79 5.84 1.14
CA ILE A 62 0.61 5.21 2.45
C ILE A 62 0.43 6.27 3.55
N LEU A 63 1.22 7.34 3.52
CA LEU A 63 1.12 8.43 4.50
C LEU A 63 -0.18 9.23 4.37
N ALA A 64 -0.60 9.53 3.14
CA ALA A 64 -1.86 10.20 2.89
C ALA A 64 -3.04 9.36 3.40
N TYR A 65 -2.99 8.04 3.15
CA TYR A 65 -3.99 7.10 3.66
C TYR A 65 -4.00 7.04 5.18
N ALA A 66 -2.85 6.85 5.83
CA ALA A 66 -2.75 6.76 7.29
C ALA A 66 -3.31 8.00 8.00
N ARG A 67 -3.08 9.19 7.45
CA ARG A 67 -3.63 10.47 7.96
C ARG A 67 -5.14 10.63 7.76
N ASN A 68 -5.74 9.86 6.86
CA ASN A 68 -7.17 9.93 6.49
C ASN A 68 -7.88 8.59 6.67
N ILE A 69 -7.35 7.67 7.49
CA ILE A 69 -7.87 6.31 7.62
C ILE A 69 -9.33 6.25 8.09
N ASP A 70 -9.78 7.28 8.81
CA ASP A 70 -11.16 7.49 9.28
C ASP A 70 -11.96 8.51 8.42
N LYS A 71 -11.35 9.06 7.36
CA LYS A 71 -11.92 10.08 6.46
C LYS A 71 -11.59 9.76 5.00
N LEU A 72 -11.88 8.53 4.58
CA LEU A 72 -11.52 8.00 3.27
C LEU A 72 -12.04 8.82 2.09
N GLN A 73 -13.15 9.56 2.25
CA GLN A 73 -13.68 10.47 1.24
C GLN A 73 -12.64 11.53 0.79
N ASN A 74 -11.67 11.86 1.64
CA ASN A 74 -10.60 12.80 1.31
C ASN A 74 -9.60 12.23 0.29
N LEU A 75 -9.60 10.92 0.08
CA LEU A 75 -8.67 10.23 -0.82
C LEU A 75 -9.21 10.03 -2.23
N GLY A 76 -10.47 10.45 -2.51
CA GLY A 76 -11.18 10.10 -3.74
C GLY A 76 -10.37 10.27 -5.02
N SER A 77 -9.76 11.45 -5.24
CA SER A 77 -8.96 11.68 -6.45
C SER A 77 -7.66 10.85 -6.50
N ALA A 78 -7.05 10.54 -5.35
CA ALA A 78 -5.85 9.73 -5.28
C ALA A 78 -6.17 8.25 -5.57
N VAL A 79 -7.26 7.74 -4.99
CA VAL A 79 -7.77 6.39 -5.24
C VAL A 79 -8.09 6.20 -6.72
N GLN A 80 -8.80 7.13 -7.35
CA GLN A 80 -9.11 7.06 -8.79
C GLN A 80 -7.86 6.97 -9.66
N ARG A 81 -6.83 7.78 -9.37
CA ARG A 81 -5.55 7.71 -10.11
C ARG A 81 -4.82 6.38 -9.89
N MET A 82 -4.86 5.84 -8.67
CA MET A 82 -4.28 4.53 -8.37
C MET A 82 -5.00 3.41 -9.14
N VAL A 83 -6.33 3.39 -9.10
CA VAL A 83 -7.17 2.41 -9.82
C VAL A 83 -6.89 2.45 -11.32
N ALA A 84 -6.87 3.64 -11.93
CA ALA A 84 -6.58 3.76 -13.37
C ALA A 84 -5.20 3.18 -13.72
N ARG A 85 -4.18 3.47 -12.91
CA ARG A 85 -2.83 2.91 -13.10
C ARG A 85 -2.80 1.40 -12.90
N HIS A 86 -3.46 0.89 -11.85
CA HIS A 86 -3.54 -0.52 -11.56
C HIS A 86 -4.17 -1.30 -12.71
N VAL A 87 -5.29 -0.79 -13.24
CA VAL A 87 -5.97 -1.35 -14.43
C VAL A 87 -5.04 -1.36 -15.65
N GLU A 88 -4.36 -0.24 -15.94
CA GLU A 88 -3.39 -0.12 -17.04
C GLU A 88 -2.27 -1.16 -16.92
N THR A 89 -1.79 -1.45 -15.70
CA THR A 89 -0.71 -2.42 -15.44
C THR A 89 -1.20 -3.84 -15.18
N GLY A 90 -2.50 -4.12 -15.30
CA GLY A 90 -3.04 -5.47 -15.13
C GLY A 90 -3.04 -5.99 -13.69
N VAL A 91 -3.14 -5.11 -12.68
CA VAL A 91 -3.21 -5.52 -11.28
C VAL A 91 -4.50 -6.29 -11.00
N ARG A 92 -4.39 -7.40 -10.26
CA ARG A 92 -5.49 -8.30 -9.90
C ARG A 92 -5.53 -8.54 -8.39
N PRO A 93 -6.66 -9.01 -7.86
CA PRO A 93 -6.78 -9.34 -6.43
C PRO A 93 -5.67 -10.26 -5.91
N GLU A 94 -5.18 -11.21 -6.72
CA GLU A 94 -4.10 -12.12 -6.33
C GLU A 94 -2.75 -11.43 -6.07
N HIS A 95 -2.52 -10.20 -6.55
CA HIS A 95 -1.25 -9.49 -6.34
C HIS A 95 -1.15 -8.80 -4.97
N TYR A 96 -2.27 -8.45 -4.35
CA TYR A 96 -2.30 -7.75 -3.06
C TYR A 96 -1.60 -8.51 -1.91
N PRO A 97 -1.79 -9.85 -1.76
CA PRO A 97 -1.02 -10.63 -0.79
C PRO A 97 0.51 -10.46 -0.88
N HIS A 98 1.07 -10.35 -2.10
CA HIS A 98 2.52 -10.18 -2.29
C HIS A 98 3.00 -8.84 -1.72
N VAL A 99 2.23 -7.78 -1.96
CA VAL A 99 2.51 -6.44 -1.44
C VAL A 99 2.45 -6.42 0.09
N ALA A 100 1.45 -7.07 0.71
CA ALA A 100 1.36 -7.18 2.17
C ALA A 100 2.56 -7.94 2.77
N ALA A 101 2.92 -9.07 2.17
CA ALA A 101 4.04 -9.91 2.59
C ALA A 101 5.39 -9.19 2.47
N ALA A 102 5.53 -8.24 1.53
CA ALA A 102 6.71 -7.40 1.40
C ALA A 102 6.71 -6.19 2.35
N LEU A 103 5.56 -5.54 2.52
CA LEU A 103 5.44 -4.27 3.26
C LEU A 103 5.59 -4.42 4.77
N LEU A 104 4.87 -5.35 5.40
CA LEU A 104 4.86 -5.46 6.86
C LEU A 104 6.25 -5.82 7.44
N PRO A 105 7.02 -6.76 6.85
CA PRO A 105 8.39 -7.01 7.27
C PRO A 105 9.33 -5.83 7.01
N ALA A 106 9.14 -5.08 5.92
CA ALA A 106 9.94 -3.89 5.62
C ALA A 106 9.72 -2.77 6.66
N ILE A 107 8.48 -2.59 7.13
CA ILE A 107 8.19 -1.66 8.25
C ILE A 107 8.98 -2.06 9.49
N ARG A 108 9.00 -3.35 9.85
CA ARG A 108 9.74 -3.85 11.02
C ARG A 108 11.24 -3.75 10.86
N GLU A 109 11.78 -4.04 9.68
CA GLU A 109 13.22 -3.90 9.41
C GLU A 109 13.68 -2.47 9.67
N VAL A 110 12.95 -1.49 9.14
CA VAL A 110 13.39 -0.09 9.15
C VAL A 110 13.12 0.61 10.48
N LEU A 111 11.95 0.37 11.07
CA LEU A 111 11.58 1.03 12.34
C LEU A 111 12.10 0.28 13.57
N GLY A 112 12.52 -0.98 13.42
CA GLY A 112 12.94 -1.85 14.51
C GLY A 112 11.77 -2.44 15.30
N ALA A 113 12.02 -3.57 15.99
CA ALA A 113 11.00 -4.33 16.70
C ALA A 113 10.35 -3.57 17.89
N GLU A 114 11.07 -2.62 18.48
CA GLU A 114 10.58 -1.79 19.58
C GLU A 114 9.49 -0.79 19.12
N VAL A 115 9.59 -0.31 17.88
CA VAL A 115 8.61 0.63 17.30
C VAL A 115 7.55 -0.12 16.51
N ALA A 116 7.96 -1.08 15.67
CA ALA A 116 7.08 -1.94 14.90
C ALA A 116 6.79 -3.25 15.65
N THR A 117 6.17 -3.11 16.82
CA THR A 117 5.70 -4.24 17.64
C THR A 117 4.69 -5.10 16.88
N ASP A 118 4.37 -6.28 17.41
CA ASP A 118 3.36 -7.16 16.78
C ASP A 118 1.99 -6.47 16.66
N ASP A 119 1.59 -5.70 17.68
CA ASP A 119 0.35 -4.92 17.65
C ASP A 119 0.37 -3.83 16.58
N VAL A 120 1.50 -3.16 16.40
CA VAL A 120 1.68 -2.16 15.34
C VAL A 120 1.57 -2.82 13.97
N LEU A 121 2.26 -3.94 13.74
CA LEU A 121 2.16 -4.65 12.46
C LEU A 121 0.75 -5.19 12.19
N ALA A 122 0.05 -5.68 13.22
CA ALA A 122 -1.33 -6.13 13.11
C ALA A 122 -2.25 -4.97 12.68
N ALA A 123 -2.12 -3.81 13.33
CA ALA A 123 -2.88 -2.61 12.98
C ALA A 123 -2.60 -2.13 11.55
N TRP A 124 -1.33 -2.10 11.13
CA TRP A 124 -0.97 -1.78 9.75
C TRP A 124 -1.47 -2.83 8.75
N GLY A 125 -1.55 -4.10 9.14
CA GLY A 125 -2.15 -5.16 8.34
C GLY A 125 -3.65 -4.98 8.13
N GLU A 126 -4.39 -4.64 9.19
CA GLU A 126 -5.82 -4.29 9.08
C GLU A 126 -6.04 -3.10 8.15
N ALA A 127 -5.25 -2.05 8.32
CA ALA A 127 -5.31 -0.83 7.51
C ALA A 127 -4.97 -1.11 6.04
N TYR A 128 -3.93 -1.90 5.78
CA TYR A 128 -3.58 -2.34 4.43
C TYR A 128 -4.76 -3.03 3.75
N TRP A 129 -5.38 -4.00 4.43
CA TRP A 129 -6.47 -4.78 3.84
C TRP A 129 -7.76 -4.00 3.66
N MET A 130 -8.02 -3.02 4.53
CA MET A 130 -9.13 -2.07 4.33
C MET A 130 -8.95 -1.25 3.05
N LEU A 131 -7.75 -0.72 2.79
CA LEU A 131 -7.45 -0.01 1.53
C LEU A 131 -7.47 -0.95 0.32
N ALA A 132 -6.89 -2.14 0.45
CA ALA A 132 -6.86 -3.14 -0.61
C ALA A 132 -8.27 -3.52 -1.08
N ASP A 133 -9.21 -3.75 -0.16
CA ASP A 133 -10.59 -4.07 -0.54
C ASP A 133 -11.28 -2.93 -1.32
N ILE A 134 -10.99 -1.67 -0.97
CA ILE A 134 -11.53 -0.49 -1.67
C ILE A 134 -10.98 -0.45 -3.10
N LEU A 135 -9.67 -0.64 -3.26
CA LEU A 135 -9.00 -0.61 -4.55
C LEU A 135 -9.46 -1.79 -5.43
N ILE A 136 -9.49 -3.01 -4.88
CA ILE A 136 -9.98 -4.21 -5.58
C ILE A 136 -11.40 -4.01 -6.11
N ALA A 137 -12.31 -3.46 -5.29
CA ALA A 137 -13.69 -3.23 -5.71
C ALA A 137 -13.76 -2.22 -6.87
N ALA A 138 -13.03 -1.12 -6.77
CA ALA A 138 -12.99 -0.09 -7.80
C ALA A 138 -12.31 -0.56 -9.10
N GLU A 139 -11.25 -1.35 -9.00
CA GLU A 139 -10.56 -1.99 -10.12
C GLU A 139 -11.46 -2.99 -10.84
N THR A 140 -12.18 -3.83 -10.07
CA THR A 140 -13.14 -4.79 -10.61
C THR A 140 -14.19 -4.08 -11.46
N GLN A 141 -14.77 -3.00 -10.93
CA GLN A 141 -15.73 -2.18 -11.67
C GLN A 141 -15.11 -1.59 -12.95
N ALA A 142 -13.89 -1.04 -12.86
CA ALA A 142 -13.21 -0.46 -14.02
C ALA A 142 -12.90 -1.51 -15.12
N TYR A 143 -12.56 -2.75 -14.73
CA TYR A 143 -12.39 -3.86 -15.67
C TYR A 143 -13.71 -4.25 -16.34
N GLU A 144 -14.82 -4.30 -15.59
CA GLU A 144 -16.15 -4.59 -16.14
C GLU A 144 -16.57 -3.52 -17.17
N GLU A 145 -16.41 -2.24 -16.83
CA GLU A 145 -16.72 -1.10 -17.71
C GLU A 145 -15.89 -1.14 -19.00
N ALA A 146 -14.59 -1.44 -18.90
CA ALA A 146 -13.72 -1.56 -20.07
C ALA A 146 -14.07 -2.76 -20.96
N SER A 147 -14.60 -3.84 -20.39
CA SER A 147 -15.03 -5.03 -21.15
C SER A 147 -16.37 -4.84 -21.85
N ALA A 148 -17.17 -3.88 -21.41
CA ALA A 148 -18.48 -3.55 -21.97
C ALA A 148 -18.42 -2.48 -23.09
N ALA A 149 -17.26 -1.84 -23.27
CA ALA A 149 -17.00 -0.82 -24.29
C ALA A 149 -16.45 -1.43 -25.59
#